data_AF-A0A6B2CEN7-F1
#
_entry.id   AF-A0A6B2CEN7-F1
#
_cell.length_a   1.000
_cell.length_b   1.000
_cell.length_c   1.000
_cell.angle_alpha   90.00
_cell.angle_beta   90.00
_cell.angle_gamma   90.00
#
_symmetry.space_group_name_H-M   'P 1'
#
loop_
_entity.id
_entity.type
_entity.pdbx_description
1 polymer ?
#
loop_
_entity_poly.entity_id
_entity_poly.type
_entity_poly.pdbx_seq_one_letter_code
_entity_poly.pdbx_strand_id
1 'polypeptide(L)'
;MDVVVTKDVDHPDHCEKYFDSIVLIHQALPMISLDDVDLSAKFLNHHISAPVMITGMTGGHPEVYTLNEKLARIAETLRIPIGLGSMRPLLIKRGDQAVAETYKVVRRTAPDVPVVGNIGAVNLPGLNSREIVDLVNELELDALAVHLNPAQESVQLEG
;
A
#
# COMPACT_ATOMS: atom_id res chain seq x y z
N MET A 1 -0.64 4.12 -14.46
CA MET A 1 -1.83 4.60 -13.73
C MET A 1 -3.01 4.77 -14.67
N ASP A 2 -2.87 5.46 -15.81
CA ASP A 2 -3.98 5.71 -16.74
C ASP A 2 -4.84 4.50 -17.07
N VAL A 3 -4.24 3.36 -17.43
CA VAL A 3 -5.00 2.14 -17.74
C VAL A 3 -5.91 1.71 -16.58
N VAL A 4 -5.41 1.74 -15.34
CA VAL A 4 -6.16 1.33 -14.14
C VAL A 4 -7.26 2.34 -13.79
N VAL A 5 -7.07 3.62 -14.10
CA VAL A 5 -8.04 4.68 -13.76
C VAL A 5 -9.12 4.86 -14.84
N THR A 6 -8.77 4.65 -16.11
CA THR A 6 -9.61 5.05 -17.25
C THR A 6 -10.21 3.90 -18.04
N LYS A 7 -9.65 2.69 -17.92
CA LYS A 7 -10.15 1.51 -18.60
C LYS A 7 -10.85 0.58 -17.62
N ASP A 8 -11.78 -0.19 -18.15
CA ASP A 8 -12.39 -1.30 -17.45
C ASP A 8 -11.41 -2.48 -17.39
N VAL A 9 -10.53 -2.43 -16.38
CA VAL A 9 -9.55 -3.48 -16.08
C VAL A 9 -9.80 -4.12 -14.72
N ASP A 10 -10.86 -3.69 -14.04
CA ASP A 10 -11.35 -4.41 -12.89
C ASP A 10 -11.95 -5.72 -13.39
N HIS A 11 -11.37 -6.85 -12.99
CA HIS A 11 -11.72 -8.13 -13.59
C HIS A 11 -13.12 -8.53 -13.10
N PRO A 12 -14.07 -8.87 -14.00
CA PRO A 12 -15.47 -9.11 -13.64
C PRO A 12 -15.68 -10.31 -12.71
N ASP A 13 -14.71 -11.22 -12.58
CA ASP A 13 -14.79 -12.35 -11.65
C ASP A 13 -14.15 -11.97 -10.29
N HIS A 14 -14.78 -11.04 -9.57
CA HIS A 14 -14.35 -10.35 -8.32
C HIS A 14 -14.09 -11.25 -7.11
N CYS A 15 -13.71 -12.52 -7.30
CA CYS A 15 -14.02 -13.56 -6.33
C CYS A 15 -15.48 -13.49 -5.87
N GLU A 16 -16.39 -12.93 -6.70
CA GLU A 16 -17.76 -12.56 -6.33
C GLU A 16 -18.49 -13.79 -5.79
N LYS A 17 -18.38 -14.89 -6.53
CA LYS A 17 -18.92 -16.20 -6.11
C LYS A 17 -18.36 -16.70 -4.78
N TYR A 18 -17.11 -16.36 -4.45
CA TYR A 18 -16.51 -16.72 -3.16
C TYR A 18 -17.03 -15.81 -2.05
N PHE A 19 -17.12 -14.50 -2.27
CA PHE A 19 -17.68 -13.58 -1.28
C PHE A 19 -19.19 -13.77 -1.09
N ASP A 20 -19.94 -14.07 -2.15
CA ASP A 20 -21.36 -14.44 -2.13
C ASP A 20 -21.62 -15.73 -1.36
N SER A 21 -20.62 -16.63 -1.32
CA SER A 21 -20.69 -17.85 -0.51
C SER A 21 -20.49 -17.60 0.99
N ILE A 22 -20.05 -16.39 1.37
CA ILE A 22 -19.87 -15.98 2.76
C ILE A 22 -21.13 -15.26 3.24
N VAL A 23 -21.84 -15.89 4.17
CA VAL A 23 -23.04 -15.30 4.77
C VAL A 23 -22.73 -14.82 6.19
N LEU A 24 -22.89 -13.53 6.43
CA LEU A 24 -22.90 -12.97 7.78
C LEU A 24 -24.27 -13.22 8.41
N ILE A 25 -24.32 -14.03 9.48
CA ILE A 25 -25.59 -14.37 10.14
C ILE A 25 -26.13 -13.15 10.88
N HIS A 26 -27.22 -12.59 10.35
CA HIS A 26 -27.89 -11.44 10.94
C HIS A 26 -28.34 -11.72 12.39
N GLN A 27 -27.97 -10.82 13.29
CA GLN A 27 -28.43 -10.81 14.68
C GLN A 27 -29.48 -9.71 14.85
N ALA A 28 -30.75 -10.07 14.89
CA ALA A 28 -31.87 -9.11 15.00
C ALA A 28 -31.94 -8.41 16.35
N LEU A 29 -31.42 -9.03 17.41
CA LEU A 29 -31.22 -8.43 18.73
C LEU A 29 -29.75 -8.61 19.15
N PRO A 30 -28.84 -7.73 18.71
CA PRO A 30 -27.41 -7.87 18.98
C PRO A 30 -27.03 -7.47 20.42
N MET A 31 -27.95 -6.89 21.18
CA MET A 31 -27.76 -6.46 22.58
C MET A 31 -26.61 -5.47 22.79
N ILE A 32 -26.23 -4.72 21.74
CA ILE A 32 -25.24 -3.64 21.75
C ILE A 32 -25.81 -2.40 21.05
N SER A 33 -25.32 -1.21 21.41
CA SER A 33 -25.56 0.01 20.62
C SER A 33 -24.62 0.05 19.42
N LEU A 34 -25.03 0.76 18.36
CA LEU A 34 -24.12 1.07 17.26
C LEU A 34 -22.94 1.94 17.73
N ASP A 35 -23.18 2.83 18.70
CA ASP A 35 -22.17 3.71 19.28
C ASP A 35 -21.10 2.94 20.07
N ASP A 36 -21.36 1.68 20.45
CA ASP A 36 -20.42 0.81 21.15
C ASP A 36 -19.46 0.07 20.19
N VAL A 37 -19.67 0.20 18.86
CA VAL A 37 -18.85 -0.48 17.86
C VAL A 37 -17.50 0.22 17.71
N ASP A 38 -16.47 -0.37 18.28
CA ASP A 38 -15.08 0.05 18.11
C ASP A 38 -14.42 -0.70 16.94
N LEU A 39 -14.00 0.03 15.91
CA LEU A 39 -13.24 -0.51 14.79
C LEU A 39 -11.73 -0.46 15.03
N SER A 40 -11.27 0.08 16.15
CA SER A 40 -9.84 0.23 16.41
C SER A 40 -9.13 -1.13 16.43
N ALA A 41 -7.89 -1.13 15.95
CA ALA A 41 -7.07 -2.33 15.90
C ALA A 41 -5.60 -2.00 16.18
N LYS A 42 -4.78 -3.05 16.33
CA LYS A 42 -3.32 -2.92 16.41
C LYS A 42 -2.68 -3.47 15.13
N PHE A 43 -1.78 -2.69 14.54
CA PHE A 43 -1.02 -3.10 13.36
C PHE A 43 0.41 -2.58 13.44
N LEU A 44 1.41 -3.46 13.33
CA LEU A 44 2.84 -3.10 13.41
C LEU A 44 3.19 -2.28 14.67
N ASN A 45 2.59 -2.63 15.82
CA ASN A 45 2.70 -1.90 17.10
C ASN A 45 2.06 -0.51 17.14
N HIS A 46 1.32 -0.11 16.10
CA HIS A 46 0.53 1.11 16.09
C HIS A 46 -0.93 0.83 16.40
N HIS A 47 -1.60 1.84 16.97
CA HIS A 47 -3.06 1.87 17.07
C HIS A 47 -3.64 2.51 15.81
N ILE A 48 -4.57 1.82 15.15
CA ILE A 48 -5.27 2.30 13.95
C ILE A 48 -6.76 2.38 14.22
N SER A 49 -7.47 3.29 13.54
CA SER A 49 -8.90 3.53 13.78
C SER A 49 -9.82 2.52 13.12
N ALA A 50 -9.33 1.74 12.15
CA ALA A 50 -10.09 0.70 11.46
C ALA A 50 -9.16 -0.41 10.94
N PRO A 51 -9.62 -1.66 10.79
CA PRO A 51 -8.82 -2.78 10.28
C PRO A 51 -8.80 -2.77 8.74
N VAL A 52 -8.46 -1.62 8.15
CA VAL A 52 -8.42 -1.39 6.70
C VAL A 52 -7.12 -0.66 6.38
N MET A 53 -6.52 -0.93 5.21
CA MET A 53 -5.32 -0.24 4.75
C MET A 53 -5.44 0.16 3.28
N ILE A 54 -4.75 1.24 2.90
CA ILE A 54 -4.50 1.57 1.49
C ILE A 54 -3.27 0.78 1.05
N THR A 55 -3.42 -0.22 0.18
CA THR A 55 -2.28 -1.00 -0.30
C THR A 55 -1.44 -0.22 -1.32
N GLY A 56 -0.19 -0.66 -1.49
CA GLY A 56 0.76 -0.02 -2.40
C GLY A 56 0.30 0.03 -3.86
N MET A 57 0.30 1.22 -4.45
CA MET A 57 -0.15 1.43 -5.83
C MET A 57 0.91 2.06 -6.75
N THR A 58 1.60 3.11 -6.30
CA THR A 58 2.46 3.89 -7.20
C THR A 58 3.63 4.60 -6.49
N GLY A 59 4.49 5.20 -7.30
CA GLY A 59 5.71 5.90 -6.93
C GLY A 59 6.73 5.87 -8.08
N GLY A 60 7.71 6.75 -8.02
CA GLY A 60 8.85 6.74 -8.95
C GLY A 60 8.69 7.58 -10.23
N HIS A 61 7.62 8.37 -10.33
CA HIS A 61 7.43 9.37 -11.38
C HIS A 61 6.87 10.68 -10.78
N PRO A 62 7.34 11.87 -11.19
CA PRO A 62 6.88 13.14 -10.61
C PRO A 62 5.36 13.35 -10.64
N GLU A 63 4.69 12.86 -11.68
CA GLU A 63 3.22 12.97 -11.83
C GLU A 63 2.43 12.27 -10.73
N VAL A 64 3.01 11.23 -10.10
CA VAL A 64 2.34 10.49 -9.03
C VAL A 64 2.61 11.04 -7.63
N TYR A 65 3.45 12.08 -7.51
CA TYR A 65 3.72 12.76 -6.24
C TYR A 65 2.41 13.21 -5.57
N THR A 66 1.59 13.99 -6.30
CA THR A 66 0.35 14.57 -5.78
C THR A 66 -0.68 13.49 -5.42
N LEU A 67 -0.63 12.34 -6.10
CA LEU A 67 -1.50 11.22 -5.77
C LEU A 67 -1.09 10.57 -4.44
N ASN A 68 0.21 10.28 -4.27
CA ASN A 68 0.73 9.74 -3.01
C ASN A 68 0.51 10.70 -1.84
N GLU A 69 0.67 12.01 -2.04
CA GLU A 69 0.37 13.04 -1.03
C GLU A 69 -1.11 13.01 -0.60
N LYS A 70 -2.04 12.93 -1.57
CA LYS A 70 -3.48 12.88 -1.27
C LYS A 70 -3.86 11.60 -0.52
N LEU A 71 -3.35 10.45 -0.95
CA LEU A 71 -3.61 9.18 -0.27
C LEU A 71 -3.03 9.17 1.14
N ALA A 72 -1.82 9.68 1.33
CA ALA A 72 -1.20 9.84 2.63
C ALA A 72 -2.05 10.74 3.55
N ARG A 73 -2.57 11.86 3.04
CA ARG A 73 -3.45 12.74 3.82
C ARG A 73 -4.74 12.05 4.25
N ILE A 74 -5.33 11.22 3.38
CA ILE A 74 -6.50 10.41 3.71
C ILE A 74 -6.15 9.39 4.80
N ALA A 75 -5.03 8.66 4.63
CA ALA A 75 -4.56 7.68 5.60
C ALA A 75 -4.34 8.29 6.98
N GLU A 76 -3.67 9.45 7.04
CA GLU A 76 -3.42 10.21 8.27
C GLU A 76 -4.72 10.69 8.93
N THR A 77 -5.64 11.25 8.13
CA THR A 77 -6.93 11.76 8.64
C THR A 77 -7.80 10.64 9.21
N LEU A 78 -7.86 9.50 8.52
CA LEU A 78 -8.63 8.33 8.93
C LEU A 78 -7.89 7.43 9.92
N ARG A 79 -6.61 7.71 10.19
CA ARG A 79 -5.71 6.90 11.03
C ARG A 79 -5.68 5.43 10.61
N ILE A 80 -5.48 5.19 9.32
CA ILE A 80 -5.33 3.86 8.71
C ILE A 80 -3.96 3.70 8.06
N PRO A 81 -3.41 2.47 7.96
CA PRO A 81 -2.12 2.23 7.30
C PRO A 81 -2.13 2.54 5.80
N ILE A 82 -0.95 2.87 5.28
CA ILE A 82 -0.72 3.09 3.85
C ILE A 82 0.52 2.36 3.33
N GLY A 83 0.40 1.74 2.16
CA GLY A 83 1.49 1.12 1.43
C GLY A 83 2.02 2.03 0.32
N LEU A 84 3.34 1.99 0.09
CA LEU A 84 3.98 2.59 -1.07
C LEU A 84 3.86 1.66 -2.28
N GLY A 85 3.87 2.20 -3.51
CA GLY A 85 4.08 1.38 -4.69
C GLY A 85 5.48 0.76 -4.73
N SER A 86 5.72 -0.15 -5.68
CA SER A 86 7.03 -0.79 -5.85
C SER A 86 8.15 0.26 -5.85
N MET A 87 9.13 0.08 -4.98
CA MET A 87 10.29 0.95 -4.82
C MET A 87 11.41 0.64 -5.82
N ARG A 88 11.16 -0.25 -6.79
CA ARG A 88 12.10 -0.56 -7.90
C ARG A 88 12.64 0.70 -8.60
N PRO A 89 11.84 1.75 -8.88
CA PRO A 89 12.36 3.01 -9.45
C PRO A 89 13.47 3.66 -8.61
N LEU A 90 13.39 3.62 -7.28
CA LEU A 90 14.46 4.14 -6.39
C LEU A 90 15.76 3.34 -6.55
N LEU A 91 15.64 2.03 -6.76
CA LEU A 91 16.78 1.14 -6.94
C LEU A 91 17.46 1.33 -8.31
N ILE A 92 16.69 1.61 -9.36
CA ILE A 92 17.21 1.81 -10.72
C ILE A 92 17.76 3.23 -10.91
N LYS A 93 17.08 4.24 -10.35
CA LYS A 93 17.44 5.66 -10.47
C LYS A 93 18.03 6.19 -9.16
N ARG A 94 19.02 5.48 -8.60
CA ARG A 94 19.64 5.88 -7.32
C ARG A 94 20.19 7.31 -7.40
N GLY A 95 19.85 8.11 -6.40
CA GLY A 95 20.27 9.52 -6.33
C GLY A 95 19.38 10.50 -7.09
N ASP A 96 18.35 10.05 -7.81
CA ASP A 96 17.36 10.93 -8.41
C ASP A 96 16.39 11.45 -7.33
N GLN A 97 16.58 12.70 -6.92
CA GLN A 97 15.76 13.31 -5.87
C GLN A 97 14.29 13.45 -6.28
N ALA A 98 13.98 13.65 -7.56
CA ALA A 98 12.60 13.77 -8.01
C ALA A 98 11.85 12.45 -7.84
N VAL A 99 12.54 11.32 -8.06
CA VAL A 99 12.00 9.98 -7.79
C VAL A 99 11.85 9.77 -6.28
N ALA A 100 12.87 10.09 -5.47
CA ALA A 100 12.82 9.95 -4.02
C ALA A 100 11.66 10.72 -3.37
N GLU A 101 11.40 11.96 -3.79
CA GLU A 101 10.34 12.78 -3.24
C GLU A 101 8.94 12.18 -3.45
N THR A 102 8.73 11.40 -4.52
CA THR A 102 7.43 10.73 -4.75
C THR A 102 7.08 9.68 -3.71
N TYR A 103 8.05 9.20 -2.95
CA TYR A 103 7.88 8.26 -1.83
C TYR A 103 7.96 8.98 -0.48
N LYS A 104 8.96 9.86 -0.30
CA LYS A 104 9.17 10.62 0.95
C LYS A 104 7.98 11.50 1.35
N VAL A 105 7.21 11.98 0.36
CA VAL A 105 5.97 12.73 0.61
C VAL A 105 4.97 11.97 1.47
N VAL A 106 4.94 10.64 1.40
CA VAL A 106 3.99 9.82 2.17
C VAL A 106 4.27 9.93 3.66
N ARG A 107 5.51 9.62 4.10
CA ARG A 107 5.87 9.76 5.51
C ARG A 107 5.73 11.19 6.01
N ARG A 108 6.14 12.19 5.21
CA ARG A 108 6.01 13.62 5.56
C ARG A 108 4.55 14.03 5.78
N THR A 109 3.62 13.46 5.02
CA THR A 109 2.19 13.81 5.08
C THR A 109 1.43 12.95 6.10
N ALA A 110 1.89 11.73 6.36
CA ALA A 110 1.25 10.76 7.25
C ALA A 110 2.24 10.23 8.31
N PRO A 111 2.68 11.11 9.24
CA PRO A 111 3.71 10.76 10.23
C PRO A 111 3.22 9.77 11.29
N ASP A 112 1.92 9.73 11.58
CA ASP A 112 1.38 9.00 12.75
C ASP A 112 0.74 7.66 12.41
N VAL A 113 0.75 7.27 11.12
CA VAL A 113 0.19 5.99 10.67
C VAL A 113 1.28 5.06 10.16
N PRO A 114 1.04 3.74 10.17
CA PRO A 114 1.98 2.79 9.59
C PRO A 114 2.18 3.02 8.09
N VAL A 115 3.43 3.16 7.67
CA VAL A 115 3.83 3.23 6.25
C VAL A 115 4.57 1.95 5.87
N VAL A 116 4.01 1.21 4.92
CA VAL A 116 4.57 -0.07 4.45
C VAL A 116 5.26 0.15 3.11
N GLY A 117 6.57 -0.06 3.06
CA GLY A 117 7.31 -0.08 1.81
C GLY A 117 6.92 -1.28 0.94
N ASN A 118 7.27 -1.24 -0.34
CA ASN A 118 6.95 -2.32 -1.26
C ASN A 118 8.11 -2.64 -2.19
N ILE A 119 8.48 -3.91 -2.28
CA ILE A 119 9.50 -4.43 -3.19
C ILE A 119 9.01 -5.68 -3.91
N GLY A 120 9.39 -5.85 -5.17
CA GLY A 120 9.10 -7.08 -5.91
C GLY A 120 10.06 -8.19 -5.54
N ALA A 121 9.56 -9.42 -5.38
CA ALA A 121 10.43 -10.57 -5.11
C ALA A 121 11.52 -10.76 -6.19
N VAL A 122 11.23 -10.38 -7.43
CA VAL A 122 12.17 -10.39 -8.56
C VAL A 122 13.38 -9.47 -8.36
N ASN A 123 13.26 -8.43 -7.52
CA ASN A 123 14.35 -7.50 -7.22
C ASN A 123 15.29 -8.01 -6.12
N LEU A 124 14.85 -8.97 -5.29
CA LEU A 124 15.61 -9.41 -4.11
C LEU A 124 16.96 -10.06 -4.44
N PRO A 125 17.12 -10.91 -5.48
CA PRO A 125 18.43 -11.50 -5.79
C PRO A 125 19.52 -10.48 -6.13
N GLY A 126 19.14 -9.26 -6.54
CA GLY A 126 20.06 -8.17 -6.88
C GLY A 126 20.38 -7.23 -5.72
N LEU A 127 19.86 -7.49 -4.51
CA LEU A 127 20.05 -6.64 -3.34
C LEU A 127 20.61 -7.45 -2.18
N ASN A 128 21.48 -6.82 -1.39
CA ASN A 128 21.86 -7.36 -0.09
C ASN A 128 20.97 -6.79 1.03
N SER A 129 21.02 -7.43 2.20
CA SER A 129 20.21 -7.04 3.36
C SER A 129 20.48 -5.62 3.83
N ARG A 130 21.70 -5.10 3.68
CA ARG A 130 22.06 -3.74 4.06
C ARG A 130 21.34 -2.72 3.19
N GLU A 131 21.29 -2.95 1.88
CA GLU A 131 20.59 -2.06 0.95
C GLU A 131 19.08 -1.99 1.24
N ILE A 132 18.48 -3.11 1.66
CA ILE A 132 17.08 -3.16 2.08
C ILE A 132 16.88 -2.36 3.37
N VAL A 133 17.75 -2.54 4.36
CA VAL A 133 17.69 -1.81 5.63
C VAL A 133 17.91 -0.30 5.42
N ASP A 134 18.85 0.09 4.58
CA ASP A 134 19.11 1.48 4.25
C ASP A 134 17.89 2.13 3.59
N LEU A 135 17.21 1.42 2.67
CA LEU A 135 15.98 1.90 2.05
C LEU A 135 14.82 2.04 3.04
N VAL A 136 14.68 1.07 3.96
CA VAL A 136 13.69 1.12 5.04
C VAL A 136 13.92 2.31 5.95
N ASN A 137 15.19 2.56 6.32
CA ASN A 137 15.54 3.68 7.18
C ASN A 137 15.40 5.03 6.46
N GLU A 138 15.81 5.13 5.20
CA GLU A 138 15.73 6.37 4.42
C GLU A 138 14.29 6.86 4.25
N LEU A 139 13.35 5.93 4.08
CA LEU A 139 11.93 6.22 3.91
C LEU A 139 11.13 6.11 5.22
N GLU A 140 11.81 5.83 6.33
CA GLU A 140 11.22 5.68 7.67
C GLU A 140 10.01 4.73 7.66
N LEU A 141 10.18 3.53 7.09
CA LEU A 141 9.10 2.54 6.91
C LEU A 141 8.89 1.70 8.17
N ASP A 142 7.63 1.39 8.49
CA ASP A 142 7.28 0.50 9.61
C ASP A 142 7.35 -0.98 9.23
N ALA A 143 7.20 -1.29 7.94
CA ALA A 143 7.35 -2.63 7.40
C ALA A 143 7.70 -2.59 5.91
N LEU A 144 8.06 -3.76 5.38
CA LEU A 144 8.31 -3.97 3.96
C LEU A 144 7.44 -5.12 3.45
N ALA A 145 6.58 -4.83 2.49
CA ALA A 145 5.84 -5.82 1.73
C ALA A 145 6.69 -6.33 0.56
N VAL A 146 6.74 -7.66 0.40
CA VAL A 146 7.33 -8.32 -0.77
C VAL A 146 6.19 -8.79 -1.66
N HIS A 147 6.00 -8.18 -2.83
CA HIS A 147 4.95 -8.57 -3.75
C HIS A 147 5.41 -9.69 -4.70
N LEU A 148 4.45 -10.54 -5.07
CA LEU A 148 4.59 -11.58 -6.09
C LEU A 148 3.67 -11.23 -7.25
N ASN A 149 4.24 -11.06 -8.43
CA ASN A 149 3.51 -10.68 -9.64
C ASN A 149 3.90 -11.51 -10.89
N PRO A 150 4.18 -12.84 -10.79
CA PRO A 150 4.68 -13.62 -11.93
C PRO A 150 3.73 -13.62 -13.14
N ALA A 151 2.41 -13.60 -12.89
CA ALA A 151 1.42 -13.50 -13.96
C ALA A 151 1.53 -12.17 -14.71
N GLN A 152 1.73 -11.05 -13.99
CA GLN A 152 1.92 -9.74 -14.60
C GLN A 152 3.20 -9.69 -15.43
N GLU A 153 4.33 -10.17 -14.88
CA GLU A 153 5.61 -10.20 -15.59
C GLU A 153 5.52 -11.05 -16.87
N SER A 154 4.79 -12.16 -16.86
CA SER A 154 4.66 -13.05 -18.02
C SER A 154 3.97 -12.44 -19.25
N VAL A 155 3.18 -11.39 -19.06
CA VAL A 155 2.43 -10.71 -20.14
C VAL A 155 2.94 -9.30 -20.42
N GLN A 156 3.80 -8.77 -19.56
CA GLN A 156 4.38 -7.44 -19.72
C GLN A 156 5.47 -7.50 -20.80
N LEU A 157 5.46 -6.56 -21.74
CA LEU A 157 6.40 -6.53 -22.88
C LEU A 157 7.88 -6.40 -22.46
N GLU A 158 8.12 -6.03 -21.21
CA GLU A 158 9.43 -5.75 -20.62
C GLU A 158 9.76 -6.68 -19.42
N GLY A 159 8.92 -7.69 -19.16
CA GLY A 159 9.04 -8.62 -18.03
C GLY A 159 10.07 -9.74 -18.24
#